data_AF-A0A5C9T100-F1
#
_entry.id   AF-A0A5C9T100-F1
#
_cell.length_a   1.000
_cell.length_b   1.000
_cell.length_c   1.000
_cell.angle_alpha   90.00
_cell.angle_beta   90.00
_cell.angle_gamma   90.00
#
_symmetry.space_group_name_H-M   'P 1'
#
loop_
_entity.id
_entity.type
_entity.pdbx_description
1 polymer ?
#
loop_
_entity_poly.entity_id
_entity_poly.type
_entity_poly.pdbx_seq_one_letter_code
_entity_poly.pdbx_strand_id
1 'polypeptide(L)'
;MNKTALLLTVVGAVLLTGCARQENEYTVKEYTSMANPASVYCVEQRGQLEMVTENEQRVTYCVTKDGEKIEQWEYFRQNHDQQ
;
A
#
# COMPACT_ATOMS: atom_id res chain seq x y z
N MET A 1 4.75 -52.55 -30.23
CA MET A 1 4.32 -51.53 -29.24
C MET A 1 2.83 -51.32 -29.39
N ASN A 2 2.06 -51.62 -28.34
CA ASN A 2 0.61 -51.49 -28.35
C ASN A 2 0.24 -50.00 -28.42
N LYS A 3 -0.29 -49.56 -29.57
CA LYS A 3 -0.72 -48.17 -29.82
C LYS A 3 -1.68 -47.67 -28.72
N THR A 4 -2.41 -48.58 -28.09
CA THR A 4 -3.31 -48.33 -26.95
C THR A 4 -2.58 -47.92 -25.67
N ALA A 5 -1.44 -48.52 -25.31
CA ALA A 5 -0.69 -48.08 -24.13
C ALA A 5 0.06 -46.76 -24.37
N LEU A 6 0.47 -46.50 -25.62
CA LEU A 6 1.04 -45.22 -26.01
C LEU A 6 -0.01 -44.08 -25.91
N LEU A 7 -1.27 -44.35 -26.30
CA LEU A 7 -2.36 -43.38 -26.17
C LEU A 7 -2.75 -43.10 -24.71
N LEU A 8 -2.80 -44.14 -23.88
CA LEU A 8 -3.12 -44.00 -22.45
C LEU A 8 -2.08 -43.21 -21.65
N THR A 9 -0.80 -43.33 -22.00
CA THR A 9 0.29 -42.58 -21.35
C THR A 9 0.30 -41.10 -21.71
N VAL A 10 -0.01 -40.75 -22.96
CA VAL A 10 -0.10 -39.34 -23.39
C VAL A 10 -1.28 -38.62 -22.74
N VAL A 11 -2.46 -39.27 -22.64
CA VAL A 11 -3.65 -38.69 -21.99
C VAL A 11 -3.42 -38.45 -20.50
N GLY A 12 -2.72 -39.36 -19.81
CA GLY A 12 -2.38 -39.19 -18.39
C GLY A 12 -1.49 -37.98 -18.10
N ALA A 13 -0.57 -37.63 -19.00
CA ALA A 13 0.34 -36.50 -18.81
C ALA A 13 -0.36 -35.14 -18.94
N VAL A 14 -1.40 -35.03 -19.79
CA VAL A 14 -2.15 -33.78 -20.02
C VAL A 14 -3.04 -33.42 -18.82
N LEU A 15 -3.49 -34.39 -18.02
CA LEU A 15 -4.34 -34.15 -16.86
C LEU A 15 -3.61 -33.54 -15.65
N LEU A 16 -2.28 -33.41 -15.69
CA LEU A 16 -1.47 -32.91 -14.57
C LEU A 16 -1.16 -31.40 -14.64
N THR A 17 -1.57 -30.67 -15.68
CA THR A 17 -1.26 -29.23 -15.85
C THR A 17 -2.28 -28.28 -15.22
N GLY A 18 -2.89 -28.65 -14.09
CA GLY A 18 -4.03 -27.93 -13.48
C GLY A 18 -3.69 -26.75 -12.56
N CYS A 19 -2.41 -26.50 -12.25
CA CYS A 19 -2.02 -25.45 -11.30
C CYS A 19 -1.11 -24.39 -11.94
N ALA A 20 -1.61 -23.65 -12.92
CA ALA A 20 -1.00 -22.38 -13.32
C ALA A 20 -1.70 -21.24 -12.55
N ARG A 21 -0.93 -20.47 -11.78
CA ARG A 21 -1.45 -19.32 -11.01
C ARG A 21 -1.93 -18.24 -11.99
N GLN A 22 -3.23 -17.99 -12.03
CA GLN A 22 -3.81 -16.91 -12.81
C GLN A 22 -3.62 -15.59 -12.04
N GLU A 23 -2.91 -14.63 -12.63
CA GLU A 23 -2.91 -13.25 -12.12
C GLU A 23 -4.35 -12.71 -12.17
N ASN A 24 -4.79 -12.12 -11.07
CA ASN A 24 -6.06 -11.42 -10.96
C ASN A 24 -5.83 -9.91 -10.80
N GLU A 25 -6.91 -9.13 -10.83
CA GLU A 25 -6.88 -7.67 -10.69
C GLU A 25 -6.19 -7.19 -9.39
N TYR A 26 -6.18 -8.03 -8.34
CA TYR A 26 -5.54 -7.74 -7.06
C TYR A 26 -4.07 -8.19 -7.00
N THR A 27 -3.51 -8.65 -8.11
CA THR A 27 -2.10 -9.01 -8.17
C THR A 27 -1.28 -7.72 -8.14
N VAL A 28 -0.58 -7.51 -7.01
CA VAL A 28 0.33 -6.38 -6.85
C VAL A 28 1.46 -6.52 -7.85
N LYS A 29 1.43 -5.68 -8.90
CA LYS A 29 2.45 -5.66 -9.96
C LYS A 29 3.69 -4.88 -9.55
N GLU A 30 3.52 -3.84 -8.74
CA GLU A 30 4.57 -2.93 -8.33
C GLU A 30 4.26 -2.34 -6.96
N TYR A 31 5.30 -2.08 -6.18
CA TYR A 31 5.21 -1.40 -4.90
C TYR A 31 5.64 0.07 -5.08
N THR A 32 4.67 0.99 -5.08
CA THR A 32 4.97 2.42 -5.01
C THR A 32 5.12 2.82 -3.56
N SER A 33 6.32 3.29 -3.17
CA SER A 33 6.48 4.01 -1.92
C SER A 33 6.00 5.44 -2.10
N MET A 34 4.94 5.83 -1.38
CA MET A 34 4.47 7.21 -1.31
C MET A 34 4.70 7.74 0.11
N ALA A 35 5.24 8.97 0.20
CA ALA A 35 5.30 9.66 1.48
C ALA A 35 3.87 10.00 1.96
N ASN A 36 3.70 10.10 3.29
CA ASN A 36 2.42 10.55 3.85
C ASN A 36 2.21 12.03 3.44
N PRO A 37 1.13 12.37 2.73
CA PRO A 37 0.91 13.72 2.23
C PRO A 37 0.78 14.77 3.35
N ALA A 38 0.18 14.42 4.48
CA ALA A 38 0.09 15.31 5.64
C ALA A 38 1.47 15.59 6.25
N SER A 39 2.33 14.57 6.28
CA SER A 39 3.71 14.69 6.75
C SER A 39 4.56 15.57 5.82
N VAL A 40 4.41 15.38 4.50
CA VAL A 40 5.07 16.22 3.48
C VAL A 40 4.62 17.66 3.63
N TYR A 41 3.31 17.90 3.70
CA TYR A 41 2.75 19.24 3.82
C TYR A 41 3.28 19.98 5.05
N CYS A 42 3.31 19.32 6.22
CA CYS A 42 3.88 19.93 7.43
C CYS A 42 5.32 20.44 7.23
N VAL A 43 6.17 19.61 6.61
CA VAL A 43 7.59 19.94 6.35
C VAL A 43 7.71 21.05 5.30
N GLU A 44 6.88 21.04 4.25
CA GLU A 44 6.81 22.10 3.24
C GLU A 44 6.43 23.45 3.84
N GLN A 45 5.52 23.46 4.82
CA GLN A 45 5.16 24.65 5.59
C GLN A 45 6.22 25.05 6.64
N ARG A 46 7.41 24.45 6.58
CA ARG A 46 8.55 24.69 7.48
C ARG A 46 8.25 24.28 8.93
N GLY A 47 7.26 23.42 9.13
CA GLY A 47 6.95 22.81 10.42
C GLY A 47 7.80 21.57 10.71
N GLN A 48 7.65 21.06 11.93
CA GLN A 48 8.30 19.84 12.41
C GLN A 48 7.26 18.80 12.82
N LEU A 49 7.51 17.54 12.48
CA LEU A 49 6.65 16.43 12.89
C LEU A 49 6.98 16.00 14.32
N GLU A 50 5.97 16.00 15.18
CA GLU A 50 6.07 15.51 16.55
C GLU A 50 5.13 14.32 16.73
N MET A 51 5.70 13.14 17.01
CA MET A 51 4.92 11.93 17.27
C MET A 51 4.72 11.75 18.77
N VAL A 52 3.47 11.71 19.21
CA VAL A 52 3.07 11.58 20.62
C VAL A 52 2.21 10.33 20.78
N THR A 53 2.26 9.70 21.95
CA THR A 53 1.29 8.68 22.33
C THR A 53 0.27 9.29 23.28
N GLU A 54 -0.99 9.34 22.89
CA GLU A 54 -2.10 9.91 23.65
C GLU A 54 -3.25 8.90 23.65
N ASN A 55 -3.87 8.65 24.81
CA ASN A 55 -4.94 7.65 24.95
C ASN A 55 -4.57 6.27 24.35
N GLU A 56 -3.32 5.84 24.53
CA GLU A 56 -2.78 4.58 23.98
C GLU A 56 -2.69 4.54 22.44
N GLN A 57 -2.87 5.68 21.76
CA GLN A 57 -2.80 5.82 20.31
C GLN A 57 -1.62 6.71 19.90
N ARG A 58 -0.95 6.35 18.80
CA ARG A 58 0.13 7.18 18.23
C ARG A 58 -0.47 8.25 17.34
N VAL A 59 -0.31 9.51 17.73
CA VAL A 59 -0.75 10.70 17.00
C VAL A 59 0.48 11.44 16.49
N THR A 60 0.38 12.03 15.31
CA THR A 60 1.45 12.87 14.76
C THR A 60 0.92 14.28 14.60
N TYR A 61 1.59 15.23 15.23
CA TYR A 61 1.31 16.64 15.13
C TYR A 61 2.30 17.32 14.18
N CYS A 62 1.84 18.37 13.51
CA CYS A 62 2.68 19.38 12.92
C CYS A 62 2.88 20.52 13.92
N VAL A 63 4.13 20.77 14.30
CA VAL A 63 4.53 21.98 15.02
C VAL A 63 4.94 23.00 13.97
N THR A 64 4.12 24.02 13.75
CA THR A 64 4.38 25.05 12.73
C THR A 64 5.61 25.88 13.11
N LYS A 65 6.15 26.64 12.15
CA LYS A 65 7.27 27.56 12.40
C LYS A 65 7.01 28.58 13.51
N ASP A 66 5.73 28.91 13.74
CA ASP A 66 5.28 29.87 14.74
C ASP A 66 5.01 29.19 16.10
N GLY A 67 5.24 27.88 16.19
CA GLY A 67 5.09 27.07 17.40
C GLY A 67 3.69 26.53 17.63
N GLU A 68 2.75 26.75 16.70
CA GLU A 68 1.41 26.17 16.79
C GLU A 68 1.46 24.66 16.59
N LYS A 69 0.76 23.92 17.44
CA LYS A 69 0.66 22.47 17.37
C LYS A 69 -0.73 22.06 16.89
N ILE A 70 -0.79 21.44 15.72
CA ILE A 70 -2.03 20.96 15.08
C ILE A 70 -1.83 19.53 14.60
N GLU A 71 -2.85 18.67 14.72
CA GLU A 71 -2.76 17.29 14.22
C GLU A 71 -2.50 17.30 12.70
N GLN A 72 -1.58 16.47 12.20
CA GLN A 72 -1.06 16.64 10.83
C GLN A 72 -2.14 16.50 9.76
N TRP A 73 -3.12 15.60 9.93
CA TRP A 73 -4.19 15.39 8.96
C TRP A 73 -5.24 16.48 9.03
N GLU A 74 -5.51 17.00 10.22
CA GLU A 74 -6.35 18.18 10.40
C GLU A 74 -5.74 19.39 9.70
N TYR A 75 -4.45 19.64 9.90
CA TYR A 75 -3.75 20.71 9.20
C TYR A 75 -3.77 20.51 7.68
N PHE A 76 -3.55 19.29 7.22
CA PHE A 76 -3.62 18.98 5.79
C PHE A 76 -5.02 19.28 5.23
N ARG A 77 -6.10 18.73 5.81
CA ARG A 77 -7.47 18.92 5.34
C ARG A 77 -7.89 20.40 5.31
N GLN A 78 -7.66 21.15 6.39
CA GLN A 78 -7.99 22.58 6.44
C GLN A 78 -7.39 23.40 5.28
N ASN A 79 -6.27 22.94 4.71
CA ASN A 79 -5.58 23.60 3.60
C ASN A 79 -5.79 22.92 2.24
N HIS A 80 -6.59 21.84 2.19
CA HIS A 80 -6.87 21.05 0.99
C HIS A 80 -8.37 20.74 0.77
N ASP A 81 -9.27 21.18 1.66
CA ASP A 81 -10.73 20.94 1.59
C ASP A 81 -11.45 21.63 0.41
N GLN A 82 -10.73 22.17 -0.59
CA GLN A 82 -11.29 22.78 -1.80
C GLN A 82 -10.90 22.07 -3.12
N GLN A 83 -10.62 20.77 -3.08
CA GLN A 83 -10.39 19.97 -4.31
C GLN A 83 -11.50 18.95 -4.54
#